data_AF-A0AB39VBK6-F1
#
_entry.id   AF-A0AB39VBK6-F1
#
_cell.length_a   1.000
_cell.length_b   1.000
_cell.length_c   1.000
_cell.angle_alpha   90.00
_cell.angle_beta   90.00
_cell.angle_gamma   90.00
#
_symmetry.space_group_name_H-M   'P 1'
#
loop_
_entity.id
_entity.type
_entity.pdbx_description
1 polymer ?
#
loop_
_entity_poly.entity_id
_entity_poly.type
_entity_poly.pdbx_seq_one_letter_code
_entity_poly.pdbx_strand_id
1 'polypeptide(L)' 'MKSEKQKIKKVYMLYHRDEKDDDKLIGFFSTKEKALEIVDKWKEMKGFRDFPEGFKIRTMIIGKNYYTKGFKSKSLK' A
#
# COMPACT_ATOMS: atom_id res chain seq x y z
N MET A 1 -30.71 16.13 3.39
CA MET A 1 -29.55 15.23 3.59
C MET A 1 -28.31 16.08 3.82
N LYS A 2 -27.87 16.22 5.09
CA LYS A 2 -26.73 17.08 5.43
C LYS A 2 -25.41 16.36 5.09
N SER A 3 -24.85 16.76 3.95
CA SER A 3 -23.45 16.65 3.51
C SER A 3 -22.62 15.51 4.09
N GLU A 4 -22.38 14.47 3.27
CA GLU A 4 -21.09 13.78 3.26
C GLU A 4 -20.02 14.79 2.86
N LYS A 5 -19.65 15.70 3.77
CA LYS A 5 -18.34 16.35 3.71
C LYS A 5 -17.36 15.22 3.98
N GLN A 6 -17.00 14.52 2.90
CA GLN A 6 -16.09 13.40 2.88
C GLN A 6 -14.77 13.92 3.46
N LYS A 7 -14.55 13.72 4.77
CA LYS A 7 -13.25 13.97 5.38
C LYS A 7 -12.27 13.15 4.57
N ILE A 8 -11.34 13.83 3.90
CA ILE A 8 -10.25 13.21 3.15
C ILE A 8 -9.57 12.24 4.11
N LYS A 9 -9.80 10.94 3.90
CA LYS A 9 -9.27 9.91 4.79
C LYS A 9 -7.87 9.56 4.29
N LYS A 10 -6.87 10.07 4.99
CA LYS A 10 -5.49 9.64 4.84
C LYS A 10 -5.36 8.21 5.36
N VAL A 11 -4.76 7.33 4.58
CA VAL A 11 -4.41 5.96 4.95
C VAL A 11 -2.95 5.69 4.61
N TYR A 12 -2.41 4.62 5.16
CA TYR A 12 -1.02 4.22 5.00
C TYR A 12 -0.99 2.84 4.35
N MET A 13 -0.59 2.79 3.09
CA MET A 13 -0.42 1.56 2.32
C MET A 13 0.92 0.93 2.68
N LEU A 14 0.88 -0.27 3.23
CA LEU A 14 2.05 -1.10 3.48
C LEU A 14 2.17 -2.14 2.36
N TYR A 15 3.36 -2.23 1.78
CA TYR A 15 3.72 -3.26 0.81
C TYR A 15 5.17 -3.68 1.06
N HIS A 16 5.50 -4.87 0.59
CA HIS A 16 6.85 -5.41 0.62
C HIS A 16 7.32 -5.62 -0.82
N ARG A 17 8.53 -5.16 -1.11
CA ARG A 17 9.20 -5.39 -2.39
C ARG A 17 10.34 -6.34 -2.17
N ASP A 18 10.42 -7.41 -2.95
CA ASP A 18 11.55 -8.33 -2.91
C ASP A 18 12.69 -7.91 -3.86
N GLU A 19 13.75 -8.71 -3.88
CA GLU A 19 14.93 -8.51 -4.74
C GLU A 19 14.62 -8.51 -6.25
N LYS A 20 13.45 -9.02 -6.66
CA LYS A 20 13.02 -9.10 -8.07
C LYS A 20 12.11 -7.93 -8.46
N ASP A 21 12.06 -6.89 -7.63
CA ASP A 21 11.15 -5.75 -7.78
C ASP A 21 9.66 -6.14 -7.76
N ASP A 22 9.30 -7.30 -7.18
CA ASP A 22 7.90 -7.73 -7.07
C ASP A 22 7.23 -7.16 -5.82
N ASP A 23 6.29 -6.24 -6.02
CA ASP A 23 5.54 -5.54 -4.97
C ASP A 23 4.36 -6.37 -4.47
N LYS A 24 4.40 -6.78 -3.20
CA LYS A 24 3.35 -7.51 -2.49
C LYS A 24 2.60 -6.55 -1.55
N LEU A 25 1.33 -6.28 -1.86
CA LEU A 25 0.46 -5.49 -0.98
C LEU A 25 0.18 -6.26 0.31
N ILE A 26 0.45 -5.64 1.46
CA ILE A 26 0.14 -6.21 2.78
C ILE A 26 -1.17 -5.63 3.30
N GLY A 27 -1.39 -4.32 3.17
CA GLY A 27 -2.66 -3.72 3.58
C GLY A 27 -2.66 -2.19 3.65
N PHE A 28 -3.80 -1.66 4.08
CA PHE A 28 -4.02 -0.23 4.30
C PHE A 28 -4.39 0.03 5.76
N PHE A 29 -3.72 1.01 6.38
CA PHE A 29 -3.85 1.32 7.80
C PHE A 29 -4.35 2.75 8.02
N SER A 30 -5.08 2.96 9.11
CA SER A 30 -5.58 4.29 9.47
C SER A 30 -4.48 5.22 10.00
N THR A 31 -3.40 4.66 10.54
CA THR A 31 -2.26 5.39 11.12
C THR A 31 -0.95 4.75 10.69
N LYS A 32 0.16 5.49 10.78
CA LYS A 32 1.48 4.98 10.38
C LYS A 32 1.97 3.92 11.38
N GLU A 33 1.65 4.12 12.64
CA GLU A 33 2.03 3.28 13.79
C GLU A 33 1.45 1.87 13.62
N LYS A 34 0.18 1.75 13.25
CA LYS A 34 -0.44 0.45 12.94
C LYS A 34 0.26 -0.28 11.79
N ALA A 35 0.75 0.45 10.78
CA ALA A 35 1.51 -0.17 9.70
C ALA A 35 2.88 -0.67 10.20
N LEU A 36 3.54 0.07 11.09
CA LEU A 36 4.82 -0.33 11.70
C LEU A 36 4.66 -1.57 12.59
N GLU A 37 3.58 -1.65 13.39
CA GLU A 37 3.27 -2.85 14.18
C GLU A 37 3.14 -4.11 13.31
N ILE A 38 2.58 -3.97 12.10
CA ILE A 38 2.50 -5.08 11.14
C ILE A 38 3.86 -5.39 10.53
N VAL A 39 4.68 -4.38 10.22
CA VAL A 39 6.06 -4.59 9.76
C VAL A 39 6.83 -5.44 10.76
N ASP A 40 6.77 -5.10 12.04
CA ASP A 40 7.53 -5.82 13.08
C ASP A 40 7.06 -7.26 13.23
N LYS A 41 5.75 -7.53 13.13
CA LYS A 41 5.20 -8.91 13.09
C LYS A 41 5.67 -9.69 11.85
N TRP A 42 5.71 -9.06 10.69
CA TRP A 42 6.00 -9.75 9.43
C TRP A 42 7.50 -9.97 9.23
N LYS A 43 8.37 -9.14 9.82
CA LYS A 43 9.83 -9.32 9.79
C LYS A 43 10.30 -10.66 10.36
N GLU A 44 9.50 -11.33 11.19
CA GLU A 44 9.84 -12.64 11.75
C GLU A 44 9.43 -13.81 10.84
N MET A 45 8.53 -13.56 9.87
CA MET A 45 8.01 -14.60 8.97
C MET A 45 9.00 -14.94 7.86
N LYS A 46 9.07 -16.22 7.51
CA LYS A 46 9.86 -16.72 6.37
C LYS A 46 9.46 -16.00 5.07
N GLY A 47 10.43 -15.66 4.23
CA GLY A 47 10.24 -14.85 3.03
C GLY A 47 10.36 -13.35 3.29
N PHE A 48 9.76 -12.83 4.37
CA PHE A 48 9.86 -11.41 4.72
C PHE A 48 11.14 -11.08 5.49
N ARG A 49 11.54 -11.98 6.39
CA ARG A 49 12.80 -11.86 7.15
C ARG A 49 14.05 -11.92 6.28
N ASP A 50 13.92 -12.52 5.10
CA ASP A 50 15.02 -12.69 4.15
C ASP A 50 15.32 -11.38 3.41
N PHE A 51 14.39 -10.42 3.45
CA PHE A 51 14.56 -9.08 2.87
C PHE A 51 13.82 -8.00 3.69
N PRO A 52 14.26 -7.68 4.92
CA PRO A 52 13.55 -6.80 5.85
C PRO A 52 13.51 -5.32 5.42
N GLU A 53 14.41 -4.87 4.57
CA GLU A 53 14.43 -3.54 3.96
C GLU A 53 13.38 -3.35 2.86
N GLY A 54 12.75 -4.45 2.44
CA GLY A 54 11.70 -4.49 1.42
C GLY A 54 10.39 -3.85 1.85
N PHE A 55 10.14 -3.68 3.16
CA PHE A 55 8.93 -3.02 3.65
C PHE A 55 8.90 -1.53 3.32
N LYS A 56 7.83 -1.08 2.69
CA LYS A 56 7.58 0.32 2.31
C LYS A 56 6.19 0.76 2.77
N ILE A 57 6.11 1.97 3.31
CA ILE A 57 4.84 2.60 3.68
C ILE A 57 4.63 3.84 2.82
N ARG A 58 3.54 3.87 2.05
CA ARG A 58 3.11 5.03 1.26
C ARG A 58 1.87 5.66 1.89
N THR A 59 1.86 6.99 1.97
CA THR A 59 0.64 7.74 2.32
C THR A 59 -0.31 7.78 1.13
N MET A 60 -1.55 7.35 1.34
CA MET A 60 -2.62 7.37 0.34
C MET A 60 -3.82 8.17 0.85
N ILE A 61 -4.62 8.68 -0.09
CA ILE A 61 -5.84 9.46 0.14
C ILE A 61 -6.99 8.67 -0.47
N ILE A 62 -7.97 8.32 0.35
CA ILE A 62 -9.18 7.66 -0.15
C ILE A 62 -9.95 8.60 -1.10
N GLY A 63 -10.40 8.05 -2.22
CA GLY A 63 -11.12 8.78 -3.26
C GLY A 63 -10.22 9.51 -4.27
N LYS A 64 -8.90 9.51 -4.08
CA LYS A 64 -7.97 10.04 -5.09
C LYS A 64 -7.68 8.99 -6.16
N ASN A 65 -7.72 9.38 -7.42
CA ASN A 65 -7.22 8.56 -8.53
C ASN A 65 -5.68 8.60 -8.54
N TYR A 66 -5.05 7.44 -8.41
CA TYR A 66 -3.59 7.27 -8.39
C TYR A 66 -3.01 6.74 -9.69
N TYR A 67 -3.85 6.41 -10.67
CA TYR A 67 -3.40 5.96 -11.97
C TYR A 67 -2.80 7.15 -12.76
N THR A 68 -1.54 7.04 -13.17
CA THR A 68 -0.83 8.12 -13.86
C THR A 68 -0.69 7.87 -15.37
N LYS A 69 -0.49 6.61 -15.80
CA LYS A 69 -0.45 6.11 -17.19
C LYS A 69 -0.03 4.62 -17.18
N GLY A 70 -0.37 3.84 -18.21
CA GLY A 70 0.25 2.51 -18.43
C GLY A 70 -0.68 1.36 -18.83
N PHE A 71 -1.98 1.48 -18.63
CA PHE A 71 -2.97 0.52 -19.14
C PHE A 71 -3.27 0.82 -20.61
N LYS A 72 -2.64 0.05 -21.51
CA LYS A 72 -3.04 -0.04 -22.92
C LYS A 72 -3.87 -1.31 -23.08
N SER A 73 -5.19 -1.16 -23.14
CA SER A 73 -6.08 -2.27 -23.48
C SER A 73 -5.73 -2.80 -24.88
N LYS A 74 -5.54 -4.12 -25.03
CA LYS A 74 -5.37 -4.77 -26.34
C LYS A 74 -6.68 -4.92 -27.12
N SER A 75 -7.81 -4.47 -26.56
CA SER A 75 -9.16 -4.76 -27.09
C SER A 75 -9.75 -3.65 -27.97
N LEU A 76 -8.95 -2.68 -28.43
CA LEU A 76 -9.35 -1.76 -29.50
C LEU A 76 -8.62 -2.20 -30.79
N LYS A 77 -9.24 -3.13 -31.52
CA LYS A 77 -9.02 -3.33 -32.95
C LYS A 77 -10.32 -3.07 -33.66
#